data_AF-A0A352XBG4-F1
#
_entry.id   AF-A0A352XBG4-F1
#
_cell.length_a   1.000
_cell.length_b   1.000
_cell.length_c   1.000
_cell.angle_alpha   90.00
_cell.angle_beta   90.00
_cell.angle_gamma   90.00
#
_symmetry.space_group_name_H-M   'P 1'
#
loop_
_entity.id
_entity.type
_entity.pdbx_description
1 polymer ?
#
loop_
_entity_poly.entity_id
_entity_poly.type
_entity_poly.pdbx_seq_one_letter_code
_entity_poly.pdbx_strand_id
1 'polypeptide(L)'
;MFPPPLGELFETQCDGAPTGVGIPGFQPGIAKSDVEKMLGVPTGTARGYWPNTNAVYYDLIPQQVSLGFLFDKNSQRIRQTEASFTSEVDAKTALLTLNSMLGCKLNEQIEQGLHKVWQEQTRRFSFNLNYLQGVIERQKGDRIYIGIWESDLH
;
A
#
# COMPACT_ATOMS: atom_id res chain seq x y z
N MET A 1 24.34 -21.47 -0.23
CA MET A 1 23.63 -20.62 -1.19
C MET A 1 23.48 -19.27 -0.50
N PHE A 2 24.22 -18.25 -0.94
CA PHE A 2 24.15 -16.92 -0.34
C PHE A 2 22.87 -16.23 -0.81
N PRO A 3 22.11 -15.54 0.06
CA PRO A 3 20.97 -14.77 -0.39
C PRO A 3 21.46 -13.67 -1.35
N PRO A 4 20.72 -13.39 -2.44
CA PRO A 4 21.09 -12.33 -3.36
C PRO A 4 21.10 -10.97 -2.64
N PRO A 5 21.95 -10.03 -3.09
CA PRO A 5 21.99 -8.68 -2.54
C PRO A 5 20.61 -8.02 -2.67
N LEU A 6 20.24 -7.25 -1.64
CA LEU A 6 18.90 -6.68 -1.45
C LEU A 6 18.37 -5.90 -2.67
N GLY A 7 19.24 -5.34 -3.51
CA GLY A 7 18.86 -4.60 -4.72
C GLY A 7 18.14 -5.44 -5.78
N GLU A 8 18.51 -6.71 -5.97
CA GLU A 8 17.94 -7.56 -7.03
C GLU A 8 16.50 -8.04 -6.72
N LEU A 9 16.09 -8.03 -5.44
CA LEU A 9 14.73 -8.34 -5.03
C LEU A 9 13.74 -7.20 -5.33
N PHE A 10 14.21 -5.96 -5.45
CA PHE A 10 13.35 -4.80 -5.69
C PHE A 10 13.01 -4.60 -7.17
N GLU A 11 13.88 -5.02 -8.09
CA GLU A 11 13.65 -4.88 -9.54
C GLU A 11 12.78 -6.01 -10.12
N THR A 12 12.89 -7.23 -9.60
CA THR A 12 12.19 -8.41 -10.17
C THR A 12 10.72 -8.54 -9.76
N GLN A 13 10.25 -7.76 -8.77
CA GLN A 13 8.89 -7.88 -8.26
C GLN A 13 7.83 -7.19 -9.15
N CYS A 14 8.26 -6.39 -10.13
CA CYS A 14 7.38 -5.49 -10.88
C CYS A 14 7.14 -5.90 -12.34
N ASP A 15 8.02 -6.75 -12.89
CA ASP A 15 7.94 -7.30 -14.25
C ASP A 15 7.65 -8.82 -14.28
N GLY A 16 7.57 -9.46 -13.10
CA GLY A 16 7.34 -10.91 -12.96
C GLY A 16 6.03 -11.26 -12.25
N ALA A 17 5.52 -12.48 -12.46
CA ALA A 17 4.44 -13.01 -11.65
C ALA A 17 4.87 -13.03 -10.17
N PRO A 18 4.04 -12.57 -9.22
CA PRO A 18 4.43 -12.44 -7.83
C PRO A 18 4.88 -13.79 -7.28
N THR A 19 6.17 -13.92 -6.99
CA THR A 19 6.77 -15.13 -6.42
C THR A 19 6.52 -15.18 -4.91
N GLY A 20 5.25 -15.18 -4.48
CA GLY A 20 4.79 -15.56 -3.14
C GLY A 20 5.43 -14.91 -1.91
N VAL A 21 6.29 -13.90 -2.04
CA VAL A 21 6.98 -13.24 -0.92
C VAL A 21 6.53 -11.79 -0.85
N GLY A 22 5.74 -11.47 0.18
CA GLY A 22 5.31 -10.11 0.50
C GLY A 22 3.79 -9.93 0.54
N ILE A 23 3.37 -8.75 1.00
CA ILE A 23 1.98 -8.32 0.98
C ILE A 23 1.75 -7.60 -0.36
N PRO A 24 0.77 -8.00 -1.17
CA PRO A 24 0.50 -7.38 -2.47
C PRO A 24 0.05 -5.92 -2.29
N GLY A 25 0.71 -5.00 -3.00
CA GLY A 25 0.32 -3.59 -3.07
C GLY A 25 -0.15 -3.24 -4.48
N PHE A 26 -1.17 -2.38 -4.59
CA PHE A 26 -1.75 -1.98 -5.87
C PHE A 26 -1.73 -0.46 -5.99
N GLN A 27 -1.14 0.07 -7.06
CA GLN A 27 -1.18 1.50 -7.32
C GLN A 27 -2.60 1.98 -7.70
N PRO A 28 -2.93 3.26 -7.43
CA PRO A 28 -4.11 3.87 -8.01
C PRO A 28 -4.15 3.72 -9.54
N GLY A 29 -5.34 3.49 -10.07
CA GLY A 29 -5.61 3.12 -11.45
C GLY A 29 -5.80 1.62 -11.69
N ILE A 30 -5.39 0.71 -10.80
CA ILE A 30 -5.66 -0.72 -11.00
C ILE A 30 -7.17 -1.02 -10.94
N ALA A 31 -7.64 -1.94 -11.78
CA ALA A 31 -9.06 -2.32 -11.83
C ALA A 31 -9.43 -3.21 -10.64
N LYS A 32 -10.65 -3.03 -10.10
CA LYS A 32 -11.19 -3.85 -9.01
C LYS A 32 -11.13 -5.35 -9.31
N SER A 33 -11.45 -5.74 -10.54
CA SER A 33 -11.42 -7.14 -10.97
C SER A 33 -10.03 -7.76 -10.88
N ASP A 34 -8.96 -6.99 -11.09
CA ASP A 34 -7.59 -7.51 -10.97
C ASP A 34 -7.16 -7.64 -9.51
N VAL A 35 -7.62 -6.74 -8.64
CA VAL A 35 -7.46 -6.88 -7.18
C VAL A 35 -8.18 -8.13 -6.68
N GLU A 36 -9.45 -8.34 -7.06
CA GLU A 36 -10.24 -9.51 -6.65
C GLU A 36 -9.68 -10.83 -7.22
N LYS A 37 -9.12 -10.83 -8.43
CA LYS A 37 -8.41 -12.02 -8.96
C LYS A 37 -7.19 -12.39 -8.13
N MET A 38 -6.46 -11.39 -7.60
CA MET A 38 -5.23 -11.62 -6.85
C MET A 38 -5.49 -11.91 -5.36
N LEU A 39 -6.43 -11.19 -4.74
CA LEU A 39 -6.72 -11.27 -3.31
C LEU A 39 -7.90 -12.18 -2.97
N GLY A 40 -8.72 -12.53 -3.96
CA GLY A 40 -9.98 -13.23 -3.75
C GLY A 40 -11.06 -12.31 -3.15
N VAL A 41 -11.90 -12.92 -2.31
CA VAL A 41 -13.08 -12.27 -1.74
C VAL A 41 -12.67 -11.29 -0.63
N PRO A 42 -13.16 -10.04 -0.64
CA PRO A 42 -12.86 -9.07 0.40
C PRO A 42 -13.45 -9.47 1.76
N THR A 43 -12.79 -9.01 2.82
CA THR A 43 -13.32 -9.12 4.19
C THR A 43 -14.60 -8.31 4.34
N GLY A 44 -14.69 -7.17 3.64
CA GLY A 44 -15.94 -6.44 3.54
C GLY A 44 -15.88 -5.25 2.60
N THR A 45 -17.03 -4.59 2.48
CA THR A 45 -17.21 -3.41 1.63
C THR A 45 -18.01 -2.35 2.37
N ALA A 46 -17.74 -1.08 2.09
CA ALA A 46 -18.45 0.05 2.67
C ALA A 46 -18.58 1.19 1.66
N ARG A 47 -19.34 2.23 2.02
CA ARG A 47 -19.29 3.50 1.29
C ARG A 47 -17.90 4.11 1.46
N GLY A 48 -17.29 4.56 0.37
CA GLY A 48 -15.99 5.21 0.44
C GLY A 48 -16.05 6.57 1.12
N TYR A 49 -14.91 7.02 1.63
CA TYR A 49 -14.77 8.31 2.29
C TYR A 49 -15.09 9.48 1.32
N TRP A 50 -14.61 9.37 0.08
CA TRP A 50 -14.83 10.38 -0.95
C TRP A 50 -16.15 10.18 -1.72
N PRO A 51 -16.79 11.27 -2.19
CA PRO A 51 -17.88 11.18 -3.14
C PRO A 51 -17.50 10.30 -4.34
N ASN A 52 -18.48 9.58 -4.88
CA ASN A 52 -18.28 8.65 -5.99
C ASN A 52 -17.31 7.48 -5.76
N THR A 53 -16.97 7.13 -4.51
CA THR A 53 -16.15 5.95 -4.22
C THR A 53 -16.86 4.87 -3.41
N ASN A 54 -16.43 3.62 -3.59
CA ASN A 54 -16.78 2.48 -2.74
C ASN A 54 -15.50 1.97 -2.07
N ALA A 55 -15.57 1.72 -0.76
CA ALA A 55 -14.48 1.11 -0.01
C ALA A 55 -14.59 -0.41 -0.05
N VAL A 56 -13.44 -1.07 -0.21
CA VAL A 56 -13.27 -2.51 -0.07
C VAL A 56 -12.05 -2.73 0.81
N TYR A 57 -12.13 -3.64 1.77
CA TYR A 57 -11.03 -3.92 2.68
C TYR A 57 -10.80 -5.42 2.84
N TYR A 58 -9.54 -5.75 3.11
CA TYR A 58 -9.02 -7.10 3.28
C TYR A 58 -8.19 -7.16 4.56
N ASP A 59 -8.53 -8.06 5.48
CA ASP A 59 -7.68 -8.45 6.60
C ASP A 59 -6.83 -9.64 6.16
N LEU A 60 -5.67 -9.35 5.54
CA LEU A 60 -4.80 -10.38 4.95
C LEU A 60 -4.11 -11.25 6.00
N ILE A 61 -3.65 -10.61 7.07
CA ILE A 61 -3.13 -11.30 8.25
C ILE A 61 -3.94 -10.77 9.43
N PRO A 62 -4.80 -11.58 10.06
CA PRO A 62 -5.70 -11.13 11.11
C PRO A 62 -4.98 -10.28 12.15
N GLN A 63 -5.51 -9.08 12.40
CA GLN A 63 -5.00 -8.08 13.36
C GLN A 63 -3.61 -7.50 13.06
N GLN A 64 -2.84 -8.03 12.10
CA GLN A 64 -1.51 -7.55 11.77
C GLN A 64 -1.52 -6.69 10.51
N VAL A 65 -2.06 -7.22 9.41
CA VAL A 65 -2.01 -6.59 8.09
C VAL A 65 -3.40 -6.47 7.50
N SER A 66 -3.78 -5.24 7.18
CA SER A 66 -4.98 -4.94 6.43
C SER A 66 -4.69 -4.06 5.22
N LEU A 67 -5.43 -4.29 4.14
CA LEU A 67 -5.44 -3.48 2.94
C LEU A 67 -6.80 -2.84 2.74
N GLY A 68 -6.81 -1.59 2.27
CA GLY A 68 -8.00 -0.84 1.93
C GLY A 68 -7.89 -0.27 0.53
N PHE A 69 -9.02 -0.22 -0.17
CA PHE A 69 -9.09 0.37 -1.50
C PHE A 69 -10.36 1.20 -1.62
N LEU A 70 -10.23 2.42 -2.12
CA LEU A 70 -11.36 3.22 -2.59
C LEU A 70 -11.42 3.13 -4.11
N PHE A 71 -12.48 2.52 -4.62
CA PHE A 71 -12.74 2.39 -6.05
C PHE A 71 -13.70 3.47 -6.52
N ASP A 72 -13.40 4.11 -7.65
CA ASP A 72 -14.36 4.97 -8.35
C ASP A 72 -15.57 4.14 -8.81
N LYS A 73 -16.78 4.65 -8.58
CA LYS A 73 -18.02 3.90 -8.85
C LYS A 73 -18.27 3.65 -10.33
N ASN A 74 -17.78 4.51 -11.21
CA ASN A 74 -18.05 4.42 -12.64
C ASN A 74 -17.02 3.53 -13.33
N SER A 75 -15.75 3.85 -13.16
CA SER A 75 -14.64 3.15 -13.79
C SER A 75 -14.23 1.86 -13.06
N GLN A 76 -14.61 1.70 -11.78
CA GLN A 76 -14.19 0.58 -10.92
C GLN A 76 -12.66 0.46 -10.80
N ARG A 77 -11.95 1.59 -10.90
CA ARG A 77 -10.49 1.66 -10.70
C ARG A 77 -10.17 2.26 -9.34
N ILE A 78 -9.06 1.83 -8.76
CA ILE A 78 -8.56 2.35 -7.48
C ILE A 78 -8.29 3.84 -7.63
N ARG A 79 -8.89 4.67 -6.78
CA ARG A 79 -8.54 6.08 -6.59
C ARG A 79 -7.61 6.28 -5.39
N GLN A 80 -7.73 5.41 -4.39
CA GLN A 80 -6.90 5.40 -3.19
C GLN A 80 -6.62 3.96 -2.76
N THR A 81 -5.37 3.67 -2.45
CA THR A 81 -4.91 2.41 -1.86
C THR A 81 -4.38 2.68 -0.45
N GLU A 82 -4.63 1.75 0.45
CA GLU A 82 -4.27 1.83 1.85
C GLU A 82 -3.67 0.51 2.31
N ALA A 83 -2.66 0.60 3.18
CA ALA A 83 -2.10 -0.54 3.89
C ALA A 83 -1.87 -0.16 5.35
N SER A 84 -2.15 -1.10 6.26
CA SER A 84 -1.93 -0.90 7.68
C SER A 84 -1.23 -2.11 8.30
N PHE A 85 -0.16 -1.85 9.04
CA PHE A 85 0.72 -2.86 9.65
C PHE A 85 0.81 -2.64 11.16
N THR A 86 0.88 -3.71 11.94
CA THR A 86 1.32 -3.66 13.35
C THR A 86 2.85 -3.66 13.44
N SER A 87 3.39 -3.35 14.62
CA SER A 87 4.81 -3.45 14.92
C SER A 87 5.38 -4.87 14.91
N GLU A 88 4.53 -5.91 14.85
CA GLU A 88 4.95 -7.30 14.67
C GLU A 88 5.40 -7.61 13.24
N VAL A 89 4.96 -6.82 12.26
CA VAL A 89 5.34 -6.99 10.86
C VAL A 89 6.72 -6.38 10.64
N ASP A 90 7.59 -7.07 9.91
CA ASP A 90 8.91 -6.55 9.61
C ASP A 90 8.85 -5.29 8.71
N ALA A 91 9.69 -4.30 9.01
CA ALA A 91 9.74 -3.03 8.28
C ALA A 91 10.01 -3.21 6.78
N LYS A 92 10.79 -4.24 6.40
CA LYS A 92 11.06 -4.56 4.99
C LYS A 92 9.80 -4.98 4.25
N THR A 93 8.90 -5.71 4.91
CA THR A 93 7.61 -6.11 4.32
C THR A 93 6.75 -4.88 4.02
N ALA A 94 6.69 -3.92 4.94
CA ALA A 94 5.98 -2.67 4.72
C ALA A 94 6.62 -1.85 3.59
N LEU A 95 7.96 -1.81 3.51
CA LEU A 95 8.68 -1.12 2.44
C LEU A 95 8.41 -1.72 1.05
N LEU A 96 8.42 -3.05 0.94
CA LEU A 96 8.08 -3.76 -0.30
C LEU A 96 6.63 -3.50 -0.73
N THR A 97 5.72 -3.49 0.24
CA THR A 97 4.29 -3.17 -0.01
C THR A 97 4.14 -1.73 -0.50
N LEU A 98 4.81 -0.77 0.17
CA LEU A 98 4.84 0.63 -0.24
C LEU A 98 5.36 0.80 -1.66
N ASN A 99 6.46 0.14 -2.03
CA ASN A 99 6.99 0.18 -3.39
C ASN A 99 5.96 -0.33 -4.41
N SER A 100 5.26 -1.42 -4.09
CA SER A 100 4.22 -2.00 -4.94
C SER A 100 3.01 -1.06 -5.08
N MET A 101 2.57 -0.42 -3.99
CA MET A 101 1.51 0.60 -4.01
C MET A 101 1.90 1.86 -4.81
N LEU A 102 3.20 2.13 -4.98
CA LEU A 102 3.71 3.23 -5.81
C LEU A 102 3.92 2.83 -7.28
N GLY A 103 3.57 1.60 -7.66
CA GLY A 103 3.84 1.09 -9.00
C GLY A 103 5.34 0.98 -9.29
N CYS A 104 6.12 0.60 -8.28
CA CYS A 104 7.55 0.38 -8.35
C CYS A 104 8.39 1.62 -8.62
N LYS A 105 7.92 2.75 -8.08
CA LYS A 105 8.55 4.08 -8.19
C LYS A 105 8.99 4.62 -6.83
N LEU A 106 9.26 3.74 -5.87
CA LEU A 106 9.82 4.15 -4.58
C LEU A 106 11.13 4.92 -4.82
N ASN A 107 11.27 6.05 -4.15
CA ASN A 107 12.48 6.85 -4.16
C ASN A 107 13.03 6.99 -2.74
N GLU A 108 14.27 7.47 -2.64
CA GLU A 108 14.98 7.59 -1.37
C GLU A 108 14.22 8.46 -0.34
N GLN A 109 13.57 9.54 -0.80
CA GLN A 109 12.81 10.42 0.09
C GLN A 109 11.63 9.69 0.76
N ILE A 110 10.89 8.88 0.00
CA ILE A 110 9.74 8.13 0.50
C ILE A 110 10.19 6.97 1.39
N GLU A 111 11.26 6.26 1.00
CA GLU A 111 11.88 5.21 1.81
C GLU A 111 12.34 5.74 3.18
N GLN A 112 13.08 6.85 3.20
CA GLN A 112 13.48 7.51 4.43
C GLN A 112 12.27 7.99 5.24
N GLY A 113 11.21 8.44 4.57
CA GLY A 113 9.94 8.79 5.19
C GLY A 113 9.33 7.63 5.97
N LEU A 114 9.28 6.44 5.37
CA LEU A 114 8.82 5.23 6.06
C LEU A 114 9.70 4.92 7.26
N HIS A 115 11.03 4.91 7.10
CA HIS A 115 11.96 4.60 8.19
C HIS A 115 11.81 5.55 9.38
N LYS A 116 11.66 6.86 9.13
CA LYS A 116 11.46 7.85 10.19
C LYS A 116 10.16 7.63 10.95
N VAL A 117 9.08 7.23 10.26
CA VAL A 117 7.80 6.90 10.90
C VAL A 117 7.91 5.57 11.67
N TRP A 118 8.59 4.59 11.09
CA TRP A 118 8.77 3.27 11.69
C TRP A 118 9.57 3.34 12.99
N GLN A 119 10.65 4.13 13.00
CA GLN A 119 11.56 4.33 14.14
C GLN A 119 11.08 5.44 15.10
N GLU A 120 9.84 5.91 14.97
CA GLU A 120 9.23 6.91 15.86
C GLU A 120 9.93 8.29 15.86
N GLN A 121 10.79 8.57 14.88
CA GLN A 121 11.44 9.88 14.72
C GLN A 121 10.45 10.96 14.29
N THR A 122 9.41 10.56 13.54
CA THR A 122 8.24 11.41 13.23
C THR A 122 6.98 10.57 13.32
N ARG A 123 5.85 11.20 13.65
CA ARG A 123 4.55 10.50 13.63
C ARG A 123 3.93 10.40 12.25
N ARG A 124 4.33 11.30 11.34
CA ARG A 124 3.72 11.42 10.01
C ARG A 124 4.72 11.94 8.99
N PHE A 125 4.62 11.42 7.78
CA PHE A 125 5.35 11.84 6.61
C PHE A 125 4.40 11.89 5.42
N SER A 126 4.37 13.01 4.70
CA SER A 126 3.55 13.20 3.49
C SER A 126 4.46 13.39 2.29
N PHE A 127 4.02 12.92 1.12
CA PHE A 127 4.80 13.03 -0.12
C PHE A 127 3.89 13.23 -1.35
N ASN A 128 4.51 13.68 -2.43
CA ASN A 128 3.92 13.71 -3.77
C ASN A 128 4.83 12.93 -4.71
N LEU A 129 4.25 12.18 -5.65
CA LEU A 129 4.98 11.44 -6.67
C LEU A 129 4.17 11.44 -7.97
N ASN A 130 4.57 12.28 -8.92
CA ASN A 130 3.83 12.52 -10.16
C ASN A 130 2.38 12.95 -9.87
N TYR A 131 1.39 12.16 -10.30
CA TYR A 131 -0.04 12.38 -10.07
C TYR A 131 -0.54 11.79 -8.74
N LEU A 132 0.34 11.21 -7.92
CA LEU A 132 0.00 10.62 -6.64
C LEU A 132 0.36 11.51 -5.47
N GLN A 133 -0.48 11.48 -4.45
CA GLN A 133 -0.23 11.99 -3.12
C GLN A 133 -0.23 10.83 -2.14
N GLY A 134 0.53 10.94 -1.05
CA GLY A 134 0.55 9.90 -0.05
C GLY A 134 0.93 10.38 1.34
N VAL A 135 0.57 9.55 2.31
CA VAL A 135 0.90 9.70 3.72
C VAL A 135 1.37 8.38 4.29
N ILE A 136 2.38 8.45 5.14
CA ILE A 136 2.79 7.39 6.05
C ILE A 136 2.63 7.95 7.46
N GLU A 137 1.83 7.31 8.30
CA GLU A 137 1.59 7.79 9.65
C GLU A 137 1.49 6.65 10.65
N ARG A 138 1.97 6.89 11.87
CA ARG A 138 1.73 6.02 12.99
C ARG A 138 0.39 6.41 13.65
N GLN A 139 -0.56 5.49 13.60
CA GLN A 139 -1.91 5.65 14.15
C GLN A 139 -2.00 5.08 15.58
N LYS A 140 -3.19 5.22 16.19
CA LYS A 140 -3.49 4.62 17.49
C LYS A 140 -3.36 3.08 17.42
N GLY A 141 -2.95 2.47 18.53
CA GLY A 141 -2.72 1.01 18.59
C GLY A 141 -1.41 0.57 17.92
N ASP A 142 -0.45 1.50 17.79
CA ASP A 142 0.90 1.23 17.28
C ASP A 142 0.94 0.73 15.82
N ARG A 143 -0.06 1.10 15.04
CA ARG A 143 -0.15 0.71 13.63
C ARG A 143 0.54 1.74 12.75
N ILE A 144 1.27 1.28 11.75
CA ILE A 144 1.74 2.11 10.64
C ILE A 144 0.72 2.05 9.53
N TYR A 145 0.10 3.18 9.22
CA TYR A 145 -0.82 3.35 8.11
C TYR A 145 -0.10 4.02 6.94
N ILE A 146 -0.35 3.52 5.74
CA ILE A 146 0.11 4.05 4.47
C ILE A 146 -1.14 4.28 3.62
N GLY A 147 -1.33 5.51 3.15
CA GLY A 147 -2.39 5.86 2.20
C GLY A 147 -1.79 6.54 0.99
N ILE A 148 -2.18 6.12 -0.22
CA ILE A 148 -1.75 6.71 -1.49
C ILE A 148 -2.99 6.93 -2.36
N TRP A 149 -3.17 8.14 -2.86
CA TRP A 149 -4.32 8.52 -3.67
C TRP A 149 -3.93 9.35 -4.89
N GLU A 150 -4.80 9.38 -5.89
CA GLU A 150 -4.69 10.30 -7.03
C GLU A 150 -4.91 11.74 -6.57
N SER A 151 -4.10 12.67 -7.06
CA SER A 151 -4.06 14.06 -6.58
C SER A 151 -5.38 14.83 -6.78
N ASP A 152 -6.26 14.32 -7.64
CA ASP A 152 -7.57 14.89 -7.99
C ASP A 152 -8.75 14.18 -7.27
N LEU A 153 -8.47 13.40 -6.23
CA LEU A 153 -9.49 12.67 -5.48
C LEU A 153 -10.30 13.57 -4.52
N HIS A 154 -9.77 14.75 -4.17
CA HIS A 154 -10.38 15.73 -3.26
C HIS A 154 -10.91 16.97 -3.96
#